data_AF-A0A8S9R634-F1
#
_entry.id   AF-A0A8S9R634-F1
#
_cell.length_a   1.000
_cell.length_b   1.000
_cell.length_c   1.000
_cell.angle_alpha   90.00
_cell.angle_beta   90.00
_cell.angle_gamma   90.00
#
_symmetry.space_group_name_H-M   'P 1'
#
loop_
_entity.id
_entity.type
_entity.pdbx_description
1 polymer ?
#
loop_
_entity_poly.entity_id
_entity_poly.type
_entity_poly.pdbx_seq_one_letter_code
_entity_poly.pdbx_strand_id
1 'polypeptide(L)'
;MSIFIFFFVLLSMISPSQQTFYHGQDDHNPPNCDHFSNFTTNGYLVFKVSSKGCGDFTKVQDAIDAITPSSQVKNLILIDFGIYMERVLVPSNKMNIVMQGMGYLTTSIEWNNTAASSNGTFSSFSVGIFGDSFKAFNISFKNNAPAPNPGAKDEQGLALRVSGDKVAFFGCGFYGNQDTLLDQQGRHFFKECFIEGSIDFIFGNARSLYQDCIIHSVAKENTLGCITANGKEAINNQTGFSFVNCVIRGSSKVWLGRAWRPYSTVVFSRTYMSRVVSLDGWNDMGNPTSQRTVYYGEHRCYGPGANHSQRVPYAKQLSDVEAAPFTSIKFIDGDQWL
;
A
#
# COMPACT_ATOMS: atom_id res chain seq x y z
N MET A 1 -14.54 -14.90 58.45
CA MET A 1 -14.93 -15.44 57.13
C MET A 1 -14.45 -14.43 56.09
N SER A 2 -13.53 -14.85 55.20
CA SER A 2 -12.97 -14.16 54.01
C SER A 2 -12.16 -12.87 54.28
N ILE A 3 -10.83 -12.88 54.42
CA ILE A 3 -9.73 -13.11 53.44
C ILE A 3 -9.84 -12.19 52.20
N PHE A 4 -9.05 -11.11 52.20
CA PHE A 4 -8.65 -10.36 51.00
C PHE A 4 -7.12 -10.42 50.88
N ILE A 5 -6.66 -11.01 49.79
CA ILE A 5 -5.26 -11.28 49.46
C ILE A 5 -4.68 -10.06 48.73
N PHE A 6 -3.59 -9.52 49.26
CA PHE A 6 -2.73 -8.54 48.60
C PHE A 6 -1.92 -9.23 47.49
N PHE A 7 -2.04 -8.76 46.24
CA PHE A 7 -1.13 -9.13 45.16
C PHE A 7 -0.08 -8.04 44.98
N PHE A 8 1.16 -8.36 45.35
CA PHE A 8 2.37 -7.67 44.91
C PHE A 8 2.69 -8.11 43.48
N VAL A 9 2.77 -7.16 42.54
CA VAL A 9 3.36 -7.39 41.21
C VAL A 9 4.83 -7.01 41.30
N LEU A 10 5.72 -8.01 41.24
CA LEU A 10 7.16 -7.81 41.11
C LEU A 10 7.47 -7.27 39.70
N LEU A 11 8.22 -6.15 39.65
CA LEU A 11 8.97 -5.75 38.47
C LEU A 11 10.12 -6.75 38.26
N SER A 12 10.06 -7.54 37.20
CA SER A 12 11.24 -8.25 36.67
C SER A 12 11.83 -7.44 35.52
N MET A 13 13.03 -6.92 35.74
CA MET A 13 13.92 -6.34 34.73
C MET A 13 14.21 -7.38 33.65
N ILE A 14 13.82 -7.11 32.41
CA ILE A 14 14.25 -7.90 31.24
C ILE A 14 15.60 -7.33 30.79
N SER A 15 16.66 -8.08 31.04
CA SER A 15 17.98 -7.89 30.43
C SER A 15 17.90 -8.07 28.90
N PRO A 16 18.68 -7.34 28.09
CA PRO A 16 18.76 -7.60 26.67
C PRO A 16 19.40 -8.97 26.45
N SER A 17 18.63 -9.92 25.94
CA SER A 17 19.14 -11.21 25.48
C SER A 17 20.18 -10.97 24.39
N GLN A 18 21.37 -11.54 24.60
CA GLN A 18 22.46 -11.63 23.65
C GLN A 18 21.95 -12.00 22.26
N GLN A 19 22.28 -11.19 21.26
CA GLN A 19 22.30 -11.63 19.86
C GLN A 19 23.33 -12.75 19.76
N THR A 20 22.87 -13.99 19.76
CA THR A 20 23.66 -15.10 19.24
C THR A 20 23.85 -14.87 17.76
N PHE A 21 25.04 -14.42 17.37
CA PHE A 21 25.54 -14.56 16.01
C PHE A 21 25.44 -16.03 15.63
N TYR A 22 24.54 -16.37 14.70
CA TYR A 22 24.58 -17.66 14.03
C TYR A 22 25.83 -17.69 13.15
N HIS A 23 26.91 -18.26 13.69
CA HIS A 23 27.97 -18.86 12.89
C HIS A 23 27.69 -20.36 12.82
N GLY A 24 27.55 -20.88 11.61
CA GLY A 24 27.34 -22.31 11.30
C GLY A 24 26.31 -22.45 10.19
N GLN A 25 26.44 -23.31 9.17
CA GLN A 25 27.44 -24.32 8.79
C GLN A 25 27.42 -24.38 7.25
N ASP A 26 28.50 -24.83 6.63
CA ASP A 26 28.48 -25.23 5.21
C ASP A 26 27.52 -26.42 5.03
N ASP A 27 26.27 -26.13 4.66
CA ASP A 27 25.28 -27.14 4.33
C ASP A 27 25.53 -27.64 2.90
N HIS A 28 26.23 -28.76 2.78
CA HIS A 28 26.37 -29.53 1.54
C HIS A 28 25.06 -30.22 1.08
N ASN A 29 23.90 -29.86 1.64
CA ASN A 29 22.61 -30.31 1.13
C ASN A 29 22.12 -29.36 0.02
N PRO A 30 21.69 -29.88 -1.14
CA PRO A 30 21.09 -29.04 -2.16
C PRO A 30 19.86 -28.32 -1.57
N PRO A 31 19.65 -27.03 -1.93
CA PRO A 31 18.52 -26.27 -1.41
C PRO A 31 17.21 -26.96 -1.80
N ASN A 32 16.26 -27.03 -0.87
CA ASN A 32 14.92 -27.52 -1.17
C ASN A 32 14.23 -26.52 -2.11
N CYS A 33 13.93 -26.94 -3.33
CA CYS A 33 13.34 -26.11 -4.38
C CYS A 33 11.85 -26.40 -4.66
N ASP A 34 11.19 -27.16 -3.79
CA ASP A 34 9.78 -27.56 -3.97
C ASP A 34 8.79 -26.42 -3.69
N HIS A 35 9.23 -25.27 -3.20
CA HIS A 35 8.35 -24.16 -2.83
C HIS A 35 7.45 -23.67 -3.99
N PHE A 36 7.90 -23.85 -5.23
CA PHE A 36 7.14 -23.46 -6.42
C PHE A 36 6.09 -24.51 -6.87
N SER A 37 6.09 -25.72 -6.32
CA SER A 37 5.25 -26.82 -6.81
C SER A 37 3.75 -26.61 -6.56
N ASN A 38 3.40 -25.74 -5.61
CA ASN A 38 2.03 -25.52 -5.19
C ASN A 38 1.29 -24.47 -6.06
N PHE A 39 1.95 -23.85 -7.02
CA PHE A 39 1.34 -22.83 -7.87
C PHE A 39 0.80 -23.41 -9.17
N THR A 40 -0.41 -22.98 -9.56
CA THR A 40 -0.97 -23.32 -10.86
C THR A 40 -0.28 -22.49 -11.94
N THR A 41 0.38 -23.17 -12.89
CA THR A 41 1.18 -22.54 -13.95
C THR A 41 0.59 -22.70 -15.35
N ASN A 42 -0.51 -23.45 -15.49
CA ASN A 42 -1.11 -23.74 -16.79
C ASN A 42 -1.54 -22.46 -17.52
N GLY A 43 -1.07 -22.30 -18.76
CA GLY A 43 -1.35 -21.13 -19.60
C GLY A 43 -0.45 -19.92 -19.36
N TYR A 44 0.61 -20.06 -18.55
CA TYR A 44 1.60 -19.01 -18.30
C TYR A 44 2.97 -19.39 -18.86
N LEU A 45 3.72 -18.37 -19.29
CA LEU A 45 5.17 -18.45 -19.36
C LEU A 45 5.72 -18.15 -17.96
N VAL A 46 6.47 -19.08 -17.37
CA VAL A 46 6.88 -19.02 -15.95
C VAL A 46 8.34 -18.61 -15.82
N PHE A 47 8.60 -17.66 -14.92
CA PHE A 47 9.93 -17.18 -14.53
C PHE A 47 10.05 -17.34 -13.00
N LYS A 48 11.03 -18.11 -12.52
CA LYS A 48 11.24 -18.33 -11.09
C LYS A 48 12.39 -17.47 -10.58
N VAL A 49 12.18 -16.80 -9.46
CA VAL A 49 13.17 -15.94 -8.82
C VAL A 49 13.47 -16.45 -7.42
N SER A 50 14.73 -16.78 -7.14
CA SER A 50 15.17 -17.23 -5.82
C SER A 50 16.59 -16.74 -5.55
N SER A 51 16.79 -16.04 -4.43
CA SER A 51 18.12 -15.62 -3.96
C SER A 51 19.02 -16.79 -3.54
N LYS A 52 18.45 -17.99 -3.32
CA LYS A 52 19.13 -19.21 -2.86
C LYS A 52 19.34 -20.28 -3.95
N GLY A 53 19.23 -19.90 -5.23
CA GLY A 53 19.57 -20.78 -6.36
C GLY A 53 18.48 -21.76 -6.83
N CYS A 54 17.25 -21.72 -6.28
CA CYS A 54 16.12 -22.55 -6.72
C CYS A 54 15.31 -21.98 -7.90
N GLY A 55 15.74 -20.86 -8.49
CA GLY A 55 15.02 -20.16 -9.55
C GLY A 55 15.88 -19.96 -10.79
N ASP A 56 15.24 -19.58 -11.89
CA ASP A 56 15.89 -19.23 -13.16
C ASP A 56 16.70 -17.92 -13.01
N PHE A 57 16.30 -17.08 -12.06
CA PHE A 57 16.93 -15.79 -11.74
C PHE A 57 17.17 -15.65 -10.24
N THR A 58 18.18 -14.85 -9.88
CA THR A 58 18.43 -14.43 -8.48
C THR A 58 17.83 -13.07 -8.15
N LYS A 59 17.55 -12.25 -9.16
CA LYS A 59 16.95 -10.91 -9.06
C LYS A 59 15.60 -10.87 -9.74
N VAL A 60 14.70 -10.04 -9.20
CA VAL A 60 13.37 -9.82 -9.76
C VAL A 60 13.44 -9.01 -11.06
N GLN A 61 14.34 -8.02 -11.14
CA GLN A 61 14.51 -7.23 -12.36
C GLN A 61 14.92 -8.09 -13.56
N ASP A 62 15.83 -9.06 -13.37
CA ASP A 62 16.30 -9.92 -14.46
C ASP A 62 15.16 -10.77 -15.05
N ALA A 63 14.23 -11.25 -14.22
CA ALA A 63 13.04 -11.96 -14.67
C ALA A 63 12.09 -11.07 -15.48
N ILE A 64 11.92 -9.80 -15.08
CA ILE A 64 11.13 -8.82 -15.83
C ILE A 64 11.79 -8.51 -17.18
N ASP A 65 13.12 -8.38 -17.20
CA ASP A 65 13.88 -8.07 -18.39
C ASP A 65 13.82 -9.21 -19.43
N ALA A 66 13.72 -10.46 -18.97
CA ALA A 66 13.58 -11.65 -19.81
C ALA A 66 12.21 -11.76 -20.52
N ILE A 67 11.15 -11.12 -20.02
CA ILE A 67 9.82 -11.16 -20.65
C ILE A 67 9.84 -10.47 -22.02
N THR A 68 9.28 -11.09 -23.06
CA THR A 68 9.22 -10.43 -24.37
C THR A 68 8.36 -9.16 -24.32
N PRO A 69 8.84 -8.00 -24.84
CA PRO A 69 8.04 -6.79 -24.93
C PRO A 69 6.70 -7.03 -25.66
N SER A 70 5.63 -6.42 -25.17
CA SER A 70 4.27 -6.50 -25.71
C SER A 70 3.71 -7.93 -25.83
N SER A 71 4.20 -8.85 -25.01
CA SER A 71 3.72 -10.23 -24.95
C SER A 71 2.20 -10.30 -24.74
N GLN A 72 1.52 -11.04 -25.61
CA GLN A 72 0.11 -11.39 -25.46
C GLN A 72 -0.09 -12.61 -24.55
N VAL A 73 0.99 -13.31 -24.22
CA VAL A 73 0.99 -14.44 -23.29
C VAL A 73 1.06 -13.91 -21.86
N LYS A 74 0.34 -14.56 -20.94
CA LYS A 74 0.43 -14.24 -19.52
C LYS A 74 1.78 -14.70 -18.98
N ASN A 75 2.51 -13.80 -18.33
CA ASN A 75 3.83 -14.10 -17.75
C ASN A 75 3.70 -14.21 -16.24
N LEU A 76 4.07 -15.34 -15.67
CA LEU A 76 4.03 -15.59 -14.23
C LEU A 76 5.45 -15.52 -13.66
N ILE A 77 5.71 -14.54 -12.80
CA ILE A 77 6.93 -14.43 -12.03
C ILE A 77 6.65 -14.98 -10.63
N LEU A 78 7.23 -16.14 -10.31
CA LEU A 78 7.18 -16.74 -8.98
C LEU A 78 8.42 -16.31 -8.19
N ILE A 79 8.21 -15.70 -7.03
CA ILE A 79 9.29 -15.16 -6.18
C ILE A 79 9.30 -15.93 -4.87
N ASP A 80 10.43 -16.56 -4.57
CA ASP A 80 10.63 -17.37 -3.36
C ASP A 80 10.63 -16.53 -2.08
N PHE A 81 10.73 -17.21 -0.93
CA PHE A 81 10.96 -16.57 0.37
C PHE A 81 12.24 -15.72 0.34
N GLY A 82 12.15 -14.51 0.90
CA GLY A 82 13.32 -13.66 1.09
C GLY A 82 13.06 -12.18 0.94
N ILE A 83 14.11 -11.43 1.24
CA ILE A 83 14.18 -9.99 1.04
C ILE A 83 15.04 -9.72 -0.20
N TYR A 84 14.44 -9.11 -1.21
CA TYR A 84 15.07 -8.76 -2.47
C TYR A 84 15.41 -7.26 -2.42
N MET A 85 16.65 -6.95 -2.00
CA MET A 85 17.17 -5.58 -1.90
C MET A 85 17.57 -5.04 -3.28
N GLU A 86 16.59 -4.62 -4.06
CA GLU A 86 16.79 -4.09 -5.41
C GLU A 86 15.70 -3.08 -5.78
N ARG A 87 16.01 -2.19 -6.72
CA ARG A 87 14.99 -1.39 -7.40
C ARG A 87 14.41 -2.18 -8.56
N VAL A 88 13.08 -2.25 -8.63
CA VAL A 88 12.37 -2.97 -9.69
C VAL A 88 11.55 -2.01 -10.54
N LEU A 89 11.61 -2.18 -11.85
CA LEU A 89 10.87 -1.42 -12.84
C LEU A 89 10.20 -2.38 -13.82
N VAL A 90 8.86 -2.34 -13.85
CA VAL A 90 8.05 -2.93 -14.92
C VAL A 90 7.72 -1.81 -15.93
N PRO A 91 8.46 -1.71 -17.05
CA PRO A 91 8.22 -0.65 -18.03
C PRO A 91 6.90 -0.86 -18.78
N SER A 92 6.39 0.20 -19.43
CA SER A 92 5.08 0.19 -20.08
C SER A 92 4.93 -0.82 -21.22
N ASN A 93 6.05 -1.23 -21.84
CA ASN A 93 6.07 -2.27 -22.87
C ASN A 93 6.09 -3.70 -22.31
N LYS A 94 6.05 -3.90 -20.99
CA LYS A 94 5.99 -5.22 -20.33
C LYS A 94 4.63 -5.38 -19.66
N MET A 95 3.70 -6.05 -20.35
CA MET A 95 2.29 -6.18 -19.95
C MET A 95 1.95 -7.63 -19.56
N ASN A 96 0.75 -7.84 -19.02
CA ASN A 96 0.20 -9.18 -18.72
C ASN A 96 1.06 -9.99 -17.74
N ILE A 97 1.62 -9.33 -16.73
CA ILE A 97 2.48 -9.94 -15.73
C ILE A 97 1.67 -10.28 -14.47
N VAL A 98 1.84 -11.50 -13.98
CA VAL A 98 1.43 -11.91 -12.64
C VAL A 98 2.70 -12.12 -11.81
N MET A 99 2.83 -11.37 -10.72
CA MET A 99 3.90 -11.52 -9.74
C MET A 99 3.35 -12.19 -8.48
N GLN A 100 3.95 -13.30 -8.08
CA GLN A 100 3.45 -14.10 -6.97
C GLN A 100 4.58 -14.39 -6.00
N GLY A 101 4.47 -13.84 -4.78
CA GLY A 101 5.35 -14.18 -3.66
C GLY A 101 4.83 -15.34 -2.82
N MET A 102 5.60 -15.74 -1.80
CA MET A 102 5.21 -16.81 -0.87
C MET A 102 4.35 -16.35 0.31
N GLY A 103 4.11 -15.04 0.44
CA GLY A 103 3.45 -14.42 1.58
C GLY A 103 3.96 -13.00 1.78
N TYR A 104 3.06 -12.05 2.06
CA TYR A 104 3.47 -10.65 2.21
C TYR A 104 4.42 -10.42 3.40
N LEU A 105 4.39 -11.29 4.42
CA LEU A 105 5.33 -11.25 5.55
C LEU A 105 6.67 -11.94 5.27
N THR A 106 6.77 -12.73 4.19
CA THR A 106 7.90 -13.64 3.96
C THR A 106 8.63 -13.42 2.64
N THR A 107 8.03 -12.65 1.73
CA THR A 107 8.61 -12.27 0.43
C THR A 107 8.44 -10.77 0.25
N SER A 108 9.55 -10.03 0.07
CA SER A 108 9.52 -8.59 -0.13
C SER A 108 10.56 -8.07 -1.11
N ILE A 109 10.20 -7.00 -1.84
CA ILE A 109 11.12 -6.19 -2.64
C ILE A 109 11.33 -4.87 -1.91
N GLU A 110 12.58 -4.52 -1.64
CA GLU A 110 12.92 -3.43 -0.72
C GLU A 110 14.01 -2.53 -1.30
N TRP A 111 13.81 -1.21 -1.14
CA TRP A 111 14.84 -0.20 -1.39
C TRP A 111 14.71 0.93 -0.35
N ASN A 112 15.47 2.02 -0.47
CA ASN A 112 15.51 3.09 0.54
C ASN A 112 15.76 4.49 -0.03
N ASN A 113 15.39 4.73 -1.29
CA ASN A 113 15.55 6.07 -1.86
C ASN A 113 14.57 7.06 -1.24
N THR A 114 15.03 8.30 -1.08
CA THR A 114 14.20 9.47 -0.76
C THR A 114 14.20 10.42 -1.95
N ALA A 115 13.31 11.42 -1.95
CA ALA A 115 13.31 12.44 -3.00
C ALA A 115 14.67 13.13 -3.12
N ALA A 116 15.38 13.36 -2.01
CA ALA A 116 16.74 13.90 -1.99
C ALA A 116 17.74 12.99 -2.70
N SER A 117 17.68 11.66 -2.49
CA SER A 117 18.62 10.71 -3.09
C SER A 117 18.29 10.34 -4.54
N SER A 118 17.08 10.65 -5.02
CA SER A 118 16.59 10.25 -6.34
C SER A 118 16.20 11.40 -7.28
N ASN A 119 16.54 12.65 -6.94
CA ASN A 119 16.16 13.83 -7.73
C ASN A 119 14.63 14.00 -7.87
N GLY A 120 13.92 13.85 -6.74
CA GLY A 120 12.49 14.07 -6.60
C GLY A 120 11.70 12.81 -6.23
N THR A 121 10.53 13.03 -5.62
CA THR A 121 9.61 12.01 -5.11
C THR A 121 9.29 10.92 -6.13
N PHE A 122 9.00 11.31 -7.38
CA PHE A 122 8.52 10.36 -8.39
C PHE A 122 9.58 9.34 -8.81
N SER A 123 10.85 9.60 -8.51
CA SER A 123 11.99 8.73 -8.81
C SER A 123 12.45 7.93 -7.59
N SER A 124 11.85 8.14 -6.40
CA SER A 124 12.28 7.49 -5.15
C SER A 124 11.70 6.08 -4.95
N PHE A 125 10.87 5.61 -5.89
CA PHE A 125 10.21 4.31 -5.79
C PHE A 125 11.19 3.14 -5.65
N SER A 126 10.83 2.20 -4.77
CA SER A 126 11.46 0.88 -4.69
C SER A 126 10.98 0.01 -5.86
N VAL A 127 9.67 0.01 -6.12
CA VAL A 127 9.06 -0.66 -7.28
C VAL A 127 8.21 0.28 -8.12
N GLY A 128 8.44 0.31 -9.43
CA GLY A 128 7.68 1.09 -10.41
C GLY A 128 6.93 0.18 -11.39
N ILE A 129 5.60 0.29 -11.46
CA ILE A 129 4.75 -0.52 -12.34
C ILE A 129 4.07 0.39 -13.34
N PHE A 130 4.59 0.40 -14.57
CA PHE A 130 4.09 1.20 -15.68
C PHE A 130 3.44 0.37 -16.79
N GLY A 131 3.58 -0.96 -16.74
CA GLY A 131 2.94 -1.90 -17.65
C GLY A 131 1.49 -2.20 -17.27
N ASP A 132 0.64 -2.32 -18.29
CA ASP A 132 -0.79 -2.60 -18.13
C ASP A 132 -1.05 -4.08 -17.78
N SER A 133 -2.21 -4.33 -17.17
CA SER A 133 -2.70 -5.68 -16.83
C SER A 133 -1.74 -6.46 -15.92
N PHE A 134 -1.07 -5.75 -15.01
CA PHE A 134 -0.22 -6.33 -13.97
C PHE A 134 -1.07 -6.84 -12.79
N LYS A 135 -0.72 -7.99 -12.23
CA LYS A 135 -1.31 -8.48 -10.97
C LYS A 135 -0.19 -8.89 -10.01
N ALA A 136 -0.32 -8.57 -8.73
CA ALA A 136 0.55 -9.10 -7.69
C ALA A 136 -0.24 -9.80 -6.59
N PHE A 137 0.36 -10.87 -6.07
CA PHE A 137 -0.21 -11.71 -5.03
C PHE A 137 0.83 -11.98 -3.94
N ASN A 138 0.43 -11.83 -2.68
CA ASN A 138 1.16 -12.31 -1.51
C ASN A 138 2.65 -11.89 -1.48
N ILE A 139 2.93 -10.62 -1.78
CA ILE A 139 4.27 -10.04 -1.75
C ILE A 139 4.22 -8.64 -1.14
N SER A 140 5.33 -8.20 -0.54
CA SER A 140 5.46 -6.84 -0.02
C SER A 140 6.39 -5.97 -0.84
N PHE A 141 6.02 -4.70 -0.98
CA PHE A 141 6.85 -3.63 -1.52
C PHE A 141 7.20 -2.66 -0.40
N LYS A 142 8.48 -2.39 -0.18
CA LYS A 142 8.91 -1.55 0.94
C LYS A 142 9.90 -0.48 0.54
N ASN A 143 9.73 0.71 1.11
CA ASN A 143 10.78 1.71 1.20
C ASN A 143 11.24 1.81 2.66
N ASN A 144 12.47 1.38 2.91
CA ASN A 144 13.09 1.35 4.24
C ASN A 144 13.85 2.64 4.58
N ALA A 145 13.63 3.74 3.84
CA ALA A 145 14.16 5.03 4.24
C ALA A 145 13.68 5.38 5.67
N PRO A 146 14.54 5.97 6.52
CA PRO A 146 14.16 6.36 7.86
C PRO A 146 12.94 7.28 7.87
N ALA A 147 12.10 7.16 8.90
CA ALA A 147 10.97 8.06 9.07
C ALA A 147 11.45 9.52 9.18
N PRO A 148 10.92 10.45 8.39
CA PRO A 148 11.38 11.83 8.39
C PRO A 148 11.20 12.48 9.75
N ASN A 149 12.12 13.38 10.10
CA ASN A 149 11.92 14.30 11.21
C ASN A 149 10.89 15.36 10.84
N PRO A 150 10.12 15.89 11.80
CA PRO A 150 9.19 16.99 11.53
C PRO A 150 9.90 18.16 10.84
N GLY A 151 9.33 18.63 9.72
CA GLY A 151 9.88 19.75 8.95
C GLY A 151 11.05 19.40 8.02
N ALA A 152 11.46 18.12 7.94
CA ALA A 152 12.44 17.68 6.97
C ALA A 152 11.92 17.90 5.53
N LYS A 153 12.85 18.20 4.62
CA LYS A 153 12.55 18.43 3.19
C LYS A 153 13.10 17.27 2.39
N ASP A 154 12.38 16.92 1.32
CA ASP A 154 12.81 15.93 0.33
C ASP A 154 13.04 14.50 0.88
N GLU A 155 12.33 14.14 1.95
CA GLU A 155 12.40 12.82 2.60
C GLU A 155 11.31 11.83 2.11
N GLN A 156 10.54 12.18 1.08
CA GLN A 156 9.49 11.32 0.53
C GLN A 156 10.09 10.04 -0.07
N GLY A 157 9.59 8.88 0.33
CA GLY A 157 10.17 7.58 -0.01
C GLY A 157 9.10 6.59 -0.46
N LEU A 158 8.98 6.39 -1.78
CA LEU A 158 7.94 5.55 -2.35
C LEU A 158 8.31 4.06 -2.21
N ALA A 159 7.42 3.27 -1.62
CA ALA A 159 7.51 1.81 -1.69
C ALA A 159 7.10 1.35 -3.08
N LEU A 160 6.00 1.90 -3.60
CA LEU A 160 5.48 1.56 -4.91
C LEU A 160 4.93 2.77 -5.65
N ARG A 161 5.24 2.84 -6.95
CA ARG A 161 4.65 3.76 -7.91
C ARG A 161 3.93 2.96 -8.98
N VAL A 162 2.63 3.17 -9.15
CA VAL A 162 1.82 2.47 -10.17
C VAL A 162 1.16 3.46 -11.11
N SER A 163 1.27 3.20 -12.42
CA SER A 163 0.70 4.03 -13.47
C SER A 163 0.18 3.26 -14.69
N GLY A 164 0.38 1.94 -14.75
CA GLY A 164 -0.24 1.09 -15.78
C GLY A 164 -1.74 0.94 -15.52
N ASP A 165 -2.55 0.72 -16.55
CA ASP A 165 -3.98 0.48 -16.40
C ASP A 165 -4.28 -0.98 -16.04
N LYS A 166 -5.40 -1.23 -15.34
CA LYS A 166 -5.87 -2.58 -14.97
C LYS A 166 -4.87 -3.33 -14.08
N VAL A 167 -4.37 -2.66 -13.04
CA VAL A 167 -3.40 -3.23 -12.11
C VAL A 167 -4.09 -3.71 -10.83
N ALA A 168 -3.84 -4.94 -10.40
CA ALA A 168 -4.46 -5.49 -9.18
C ALA A 168 -3.44 -6.05 -8.18
N PHE A 169 -3.73 -5.89 -6.90
CA PHE A 169 -2.93 -6.41 -5.79
C PHE A 169 -3.82 -7.19 -4.83
N PHE A 170 -3.43 -8.41 -4.49
CA PHE A 170 -4.18 -9.32 -3.62
C PHE A 170 -3.30 -9.81 -2.48
N GLY A 171 -3.68 -9.52 -1.23
CA GLY A 171 -2.92 -9.97 -0.07
C GLY A 171 -1.50 -9.38 -0.02
N CYS A 172 -1.27 -8.22 -0.64
CA CYS A 172 0.05 -7.58 -0.72
C CYS A 172 0.29 -6.60 0.43
N GLY A 173 1.57 -6.37 0.74
CA GLY A 173 2.00 -5.38 1.73
C GLY A 173 2.69 -4.17 1.10
N PHE A 174 2.44 -2.98 1.64
CA PHE A 174 3.06 -1.73 1.21
C PHE A 174 3.57 -1.01 2.45
N TYR A 175 4.88 -0.84 2.57
CA TYR A 175 5.52 -0.32 3.78
C TYR A 175 6.39 0.89 3.46
N GLY A 176 6.19 1.97 4.21
CA GLY A 176 6.97 3.18 4.08
C GLY A 176 6.56 4.21 5.12
N ASN A 177 6.97 5.46 4.91
CA ASN A 177 6.64 6.59 5.76
C ASN A 177 5.82 7.62 4.99
N GLN A 178 6.46 8.69 4.52
CA GLN A 178 5.81 9.70 3.70
C GLN A 178 5.80 9.23 2.23
N ASP A 179 4.64 9.38 1.57
CA ASP A 179 4.41 9.06 0.16
C ASP A 179 4.62 7.56 -0.19
N THR A 180 4.25 6.64 0.71
CA THR A 180 4.46 5.19 0.55
C THR A 180 3.95 4.63 -0.80
N LEU A 181 2.70 4.94 -1.18
CA LEU A 181 2.05 4.43 -2.39
C LEU A 181 1.65 5.59 -3.31
N LEU A 182 2.39 5.75 -4.41
CA LEU A 182 2.00 6.62 -5.51
C LEU A 182 1.07 5.86 -6.47
N ASP A 183 -0.22 5.95 -6.19
CA ASP A 183 -1.33 5.47 -6.98
C ASP A 183 -1.65 6.46 -8.13
N GLN A 184 -0.74 6.55 -9.10
CA GLN A 184 -0.59 7.72 -9.96
C GLN A 184 -1.74 7.92 -10.95
N GLN A 185 -2.06 6.90 -11.74
CA GLN A 185 -3.04 6.95 -12.84
C GLN A 185 -3.41 5.52 -13.26
N GLY A 186 -4.54 5.36 -13.93
CA GLY A 186 -5.05 4.03 -14.34
C GLY A 186 -6.19 3.55 -13.43
N ARG A 187 -6.73 2.37 -13.73
CA ARG A 187 -7.73 1.69 -12.90
C ARG A 187 -7.05 0.60 -12.09
N HIS A 188 -7.16 0.70 -10.76
CA HIS A 188 -6.47 -0.24 -9.87
C HIS A 188 -7.39 -0.88 -8.84
N PHE A 189 -7.03 -2.08 -8.42
CA PHE A 189 -7.72 -2.82 -7.38
C PHE A 189 -6.74 -3.30 -6.31
N PHE A 190 -7.03 -2.99 -5.06
CA PHE A 190 -6.27 -3.46 -3.91
C PHE A 190 -7.23 -4.26 -3.03
N LYS A 191 -6.96 -5.55 -2.84
CA LYS A 191 -7.85 -6.46 -2.12
C LYS A 191 -7.07 -7.17 -1.02
N GLU A 192 -7.56 -7.08 0.21
CA GLU A 192 -6.93 -7.73 1.37
C GLU A 192 -5.47 -7.30 1.59
N CYS A 193 -5.14 -6.08 1.17
CA CYS A 193 -3.79 -5.54 1.28
C CYS A 193 -3.55 -4.88 2.65
N PHE A 194 -2.29 -4.84 3.06
CA PHE A 194 -1.81 -4.04 4.19
C PHE A 194 -1.03 -2.84 3.68
N ILE A 195 -1.45 -1.62 4.03
CA ILE A 195 -0.80 -0.37 3.59
C ILE A 195 -0.41 0.46 4.81
N GLU A 196 0.88 0.75 4.93
CA GLU A 196 1.47 1.47 6.05
C GLU A 196 2.12 2.80 5.64
N GLY A 197 1.92 3.84 6.45
CA GLY A 197 2.66 5.09 6.27
C GLY A 197 2.23 6.21 7.22
N SER A 198 2.79 7.40 7.02
CA SER A 198 2.61 8.55 7.89
C SER A 198 1.88 9.71 7.21
N ILE A 199 2.52 10.36 6.24
CA ILE A 199 2.00 11.55 5.54
C ILE A 199 1.74 11.17 4.08
N ASP A 200 0.53 11.46 3.60
CA ASP A 200 0.08 11.25 2.22
C ASP A 200 0.41 9.86 1.66
N PHE A 201 0.34 8.85 2.52
CA PHE A 201 0.94 7.57 2.19
C PHE A 201 0.16 6.78 1.14
N ILE A 202 -1.02 7.25 0.74
CA ILE A 202 -1.73 6.86 -0.48
C ILE A 202 -2.05 8.13 -1.28
N PHE A 203 -1.32 8.40 -2.36
CA PHE A 203 -1.48 9.64 -3.13
C PHE A 203 -1.41 9.41 -4.63
N GLY A 204 -1.95 10.34 -5.41
CA GLY A 204 -2.02 10.20 -6.86
C GLY A 204 -3.41 10.50 -7.44
N ASN A 205 -3.63 10.14 -8.69
CA ASN A 205 -4.84 10.48 -9.45
C ASN A 205 -5.42 9.26 -10.18
N ALA A 206 -5.18 8.04 -9.69
CA ALA A 206 -5.83 6.84 -10.24
C ALA A 206 -7.32 6.77 -9.91
N ARG A 207 -8.02 5.85 -10.57
CA ARG A 207 -9.38 5.40 -10.26
C ARG A 207 -9.25 4.05 -9.55
N SER A 208 -9.26 4.06 -8.22
CA SER A 208 -8.83 2.90 -7.44
C SER A 208 -9.84 2.47 -6.39
N LEU A 209 -10.05 1.16 -6.31
CA LEU A 209 -10.84 0.53 -5.25
C LEU A 209 -9.93 -0.24 -4.31
N TYR A 210 -9.95 0.12 -3.04
CA TYR A 210 -9.31 -0.54 -1.92
C TYR A 210 -10.38 -1.30 -1.15
N GLN A 211 -10.34 -2.62 -1.15
CA GLN A 211 -11.38 -3.46 -0.56
C GLN A 211 -10.80 -4.43 0.48
N ASP A 212 -11.42 -4.44 1.67
CA ASP A 212 -11.02 -5.30 2.78
C ASP A 212 -9.54 -5.11 3.18
N CYS A 213 -8.99 -3.90 2.98
CA CYS A 213 -7.60 -3.57 3.28
C CYS A 213 -7.43 -3.10 4.74
N ILE A 214 -6.23 -3.31 5.28
CA ILE A 214 -5.78 -2.68 6.51
C ILE A 214 -4.95 -1.45 6.16
N ILE A 215 -5.38 -0.30 6.65
CA ILE A 215 -4.73 0.99 6.49
C ILE A 215 -4.09 1.35 7.85
N HIS A 216 -2.77 1.31 7.92
CA HIS A 216 -2.01 1.43 9.17
C HIS A 216 -1.18 2.72 9.21
N SER A 217 -1.58 3.67 10.07
CA SER A 217 -0.81 4.91 10.25
C SER A 217 0.32 4.73 11.27
N VAL A 218 1.54 5.04 10.84
CA VAL A 218 2.75 5.12 11.68
C VAL A 218 3.17 6.56 11.97
N ALA A 219 2.24 7.51 11.84
CA ALA A 219 2.47 8.90 12.22
C ALA A 219 2.88 9.01 13.70
N LYS A 220 3.79 9.94 14.00
CA LYS A 220 4.30 10.23 15.35
C LYS A 220 3.44 11.30 16.04
N GLU A 221 3.44 11.39 17.36
CA GLU A 221 2.53 12.28 18.10
C GLU A 221 2.66 13.77 17.70
N ASN A 222 3.86 14.19 17.30
CA ASN A 222 4.17 15.55 16.86
C ASN A 222 3.99 15.78 15.35
N THR A 223 3.52 14.76 14.60
CA THR A 223 3.30 14.82 13.16
C THR A 223 1.89 14.33 12.87
N LEU A 224 1.04 15.24 12.40
CA LEU A 224 -0.30 14.85 11.96
C LEU A 224 -0.19 14.04 10.67
N GLY A 225 -0.61 12.78 10.72
CA GLY A 225 -0.61 11.92 9.55
C GLY A 225 -1.73 12.27 8.56
N CYS A 226 -1.62 11.77 7.35
CA CYS A 226 -2.63 11.92 6.32
C CYS A 226 -2.68 10.64 5.48
N ILE A 227 -3.84 9.97 5.43
CA ILE A 227 -3.99 8.72 4.68
C ILE A 227 -3.93 9.00 3.19
N THR A 228 -4.78 9.92 2.72
CA THR A 228 -4.94 10.15 1.29
C THR A 228 -4.57 11.55 0.84
N ALA A 229 -3.91 11.65 -0.31
CA ALA A 229 -3.72 12.91 -1.03
C ALA A 229 -4.13 12.72 -2.49
N ASN A 230 -5.44 12.69 -2.74
CA ASN A 230 -5.96 12.50 -4.09
C ASN A 230 -5.80 13.77 -4.95
N GLY A 231 -5.25 13.57 -6.13
CA GLY A 231 -4.81 14.61 -7.07
C GLY A 231 -5.73 14.80 -8.27
N LYS A 232 -7.05 14.62 -8.12
CA LYS A 232 -8.00 14.89 -9.19
C LYS A 232 -8.09 16.38 -9.52
N GLU A 233 -7.75 16.73 -10.76
CA GLU A 233 -7.62 18.11 -11.25
C GLU A 233 -8.91 18.72 -11.84
N ALA A 234 -9.82 17.89 -12.35
CA ALA A 234 -11.02 18.37 -13.05
C ALA A 234 -12.25 17.52 -12.72
N ILE A 235 -13.43 18.15 -12.70
CA ILE A 235 -14.68 17.51 -12.30
C ILE A 235 -15.06 16.29 -13.15
N ASN A 236 -14.77 16.36 -14.46
CA ASN A 236 -15.10 15.35 -15.45
C ASN A 236 -14.15 14.14 -15.45
N ASN A 237 -13.02 14.21 -14.73
CA ASN A 237 -12.14 13.05 -14.57
C ASN A 237 -12.85 12.00 -13.69
N GLN A 238 -12.91 10.77 -14.16
CA GLN A 238 -13.50 9.65 -13.42
C GLN A 238 -12.56 9.05 -12.36
N THR A 239 -11.53 9.79 -11.96
CA THR A 239 -10.52 9.36 -10.98
C THR A 239 -11.01 9.59 -9.55
N GLY A 240 -10.36 8.94 -8.59
CA GLY A 240 -10.72 8.98 -7.18
C GLY A 240 -10.36 7.70 -6.45
N PHE A 241 -10.32 7.77 -5.13
CA PHE A 241 -10.03 6.61 -4.28
C PHE A 241 -11.27 6.18 -3.52
N SER A 242 -11.63 4.90 -3.60
CA SER A 242 -12.70 4.33 -2.80
C SER A 242 -12.18 3.23 -1.88
N PHE A 243 -12.55 3.30 -0.61
CA PHE A 243 -12.17 2.35 0.42
C PHE A 243 -13.43 1.67 0.94
N VAL A 244 -13.50 0.34 0.82
CA VAL A 244 -14.69 -0.45 1.11
C VAL A 244 -14.34 -1.57 2.08
N ASN A 245 -15.06 -1.63 3.21
CA ASN A 245 -14.84 -2.64 4.26
C ASN A 245 -13.40 -2.64 4.83
N CYS A 246 -12.71 -1.50 4.77
CA CYS A 246 -11.34 -1.40 5.26
C CYS A 246 -11.29 -1.22 6.78
N VAL A 247 -10.08 -1.32 7.34
CA VAL A 247 -9.77 -1.04 8.75
C VAL A 247 -8.70 0.04 8.83
N ILE A 248 -9.02 1.18 9.44
CA ILE A 248 -8.06 2.25 9.76
C ILE A 248 -7.62 2.11 11.22
N ARG A 249 -6.32 1.93 11.43
CA ARG A 249 -5.68 1.85 12.75
C ARG A 249 -4.29 2.48 12.72
N GLY A 250 -3.64 2.65 13.87
CA GLY A 250 -2.32 3.27 13.93
C GLY A 250 -1.95 3.75 15.33
N SER A 251 -0.94 4.60 15.41
CA SER A 251 -0.37 5.11 16.67
C SER A 251 -0.85 6.51 17.04
N SER A 252 -0.80 7.47 16.10
CA SER A 252 -1.10 8.89 16.36
C SER A 252 -2.24 9.41 15.49
N LYS A 253 -2.56 10.70 15.62
CA LYS A 253 -3.65 11.32 14.86
C LYS A 253 -3.37 11.32 13.35
N VAL A 254 -4.44 11.08 12.59
CA VAL A 254 -4.40 11.00 11.12
C VAL A 254 -5.67 11.62 10.51
N TRP A 255 -5.51 12.39 9.44
CA TRP A 255 -6.63 12.74 8.56
C TRP A 255 -6.93 11.61 7.57
N LEU A 256 -8.20 11.41 7.25
CA LEU A 256 -8.66 10.53 6.17
C LEU A 256 -8.11 10.97 4.82
N GLY A 257 -7.95 12.28 4.63
CA GLY A 257 -7.28 12.80 3.45
C GLY A 257 -7.13 14.32 3.43
N ARG A 258 -6.32 14.77 2.48
CA ARG A 258 -6.18 16.17 2.12
C ARG A 258 -6.25 16.41 0.61
N ALA A 259 -6.68 17.61 0.24
CA ALA A 259 -6.84 17.98 -1.16
C ALA A 259 -5.48 18.30 -1.80
N TRP A 260 -4.88 17.32 -2.49
CA TRP A 260 -3.68 17.61 -3.28
C TRP A 260 -4.01 18.49 -4.49
N ARG A 261 -5.17 18.26 -5.11
CA ARG A 261 -5.72 19.04 -6.23
C ARG A 261 -7.20 19.40 -6.00
N PRO A 262 -7.75 20.42 -6.71
CA PRO A 262 -9.04 21.02 -6.33
C PRO A 262 -10.24 20.05 -6.32
N TYR A 263 -10.29 19.05 -7.19
CA TYR A 263 -11.41 18.12 -7.31
C TYR A 263 -11.15 16.77 -6.63
N SER A 264 -10.24 16.77 -5.64
CA SER A 264 -9.90 15.58 -4.83
C SER A 264 -11.14 14.79 -4.44
N THR A 265 -11.18 13.50 -4.80
CA THR A 265 -12.33 12.62 -4.62
C THR A 265 -11.91 11.38 -3.83
N VAL A 266 -12.44 11.24 -2.62
CA VAL A 266 -12.13 10.12 -1.72
C VAL A 266 -13.40 9.69 -0.98
N VAL A 267 -13.70 8.39 -1.00
CA VAL A 267 -14.88 7.83 -0.32
C VAL A 267 -14.47 6.65 0.56
N PHE A 268 -14.86 6.70 1.84
CA PHE A 268 -14.77 5.56 2.77
C PHE A 268 -16.16 4.99 3.00
N SER A 269 -16.34 3.70 2.77
CA SER A 269 -17.62 2.99 2.95
C SER A 269 -17.44 1.76 3.83
N ARG A 270 -18.30 1.60 4.83
CA ARG A 270 -18.29 0.47 5.78
C ARG A 270 -16.91 0.22 6.40
N THR A 271 -16.13 1.28 6.57
CA THR A 271 -14.75 1.21 7.06
C THR A 271 -14.74 1.39 8.58
N TYR A 272 -14.03 0.51 9.28
CA TYR A 272 -13.75 0.70 10.71
C TYR A 272 -12.70 1.79 10.89
N MET A 273 -12.98 2.75 11.75
CA MET A 273 -12.08 3.86 12.09
C MET A 273 -11.76 3.81 13.59
N SER A 274 -10.50 3.52 13.93
CA SER A 274 -10.04 3.61 15.32
C SER A 274 -9.90 5.07 15.78
N ARG A 275 -9.60 5.30 17.08
CA ARG A 275 -9.46 6.65 17.68
C ARG A 275 -8.35 7.51 17.06
N VAL A 276 -7.53 6.95 16.18
CA VAL A 276 -6.48 7.67 15.46
C VAL A 276 -7.05 8.69 14.47
N VAL A 277 -8.24 8.46 13.93
CA VAL A 277 -8.85 9.42 13.00
C VAL A 277 -9.13 10.73 13.73
N SER A 278 -8.66 11.84 13.15
CA SER A 278 -8.89 13.19 13.68
C SER A 278 -10.37 13.57 13.62
N LEU A 279 -10.81 14.45 14.52
CA LEU A 279 -12.23 14.80 14.66
C LEU A 279 -12.75 15.57 13.44
N ASP A 280 -11.94 16.50 12.93
CA ASP A 280 -12.13 17.23 11.68
C ASP A 280 -12.10 16.31 10.45
N GLY A 281 -11.34 15.21 10.53
CA GLY A 281 -11.32 14.08 9.59
C GLY A 281 -10.62 14.36 8.27
N TRP A 282 -10.75 15.56 7.71
CA TRP A 282 -10.23 15.96 6.41
C TRP A 282 -9.56 17.33 6.47
N ASN A 283 -8.66 17.60 5.52
CA ASN A 283 -7.98 18.89 5.42
C ASN A 283 -7.97 19.42 3.97
N ASP A 284 -8.22 20.71 3.78
CA ASP A 284 -8.28 21.37 2.47
C ASP A 284 -7.00 22.14 2.12
N MET A 285 -5.97 22.02 2.94
CA MET A 285 -4.73 22.79 2.88
C MET A 285 -4.95 24.31 2.96
N GLY A 286 -6.08 24.75 3.52
CA GLY A 286 -6.47 26.16 3.57
C GLY A 286 -6.82 26.76 2.21
N ASN A 287 -7.21 25.93 1.22
CA ASN A 287 -7.62 26.37 -0.11
C ASN A 287 -9.16 26.46 -0.22
N PRO A 288 -9.74 27.68 -0.26
CA PRO A 288 -11.19 27.86 -0.34
C PRO A 288 -11.83 27.29 -1.61
N THR A 289 -11.06 27.17 -2.70
CA THR A 289 -11.55 26.55 -3.95
C THR A 289 -11.81 25.07 -3.70
N SER A 290 -10.87 24.36 -3.08
CA SER A 290 -10.98 22.94 -2.75
C SER A 290 -12.23 22.67 -1.90
N GLN A 291 -12.54 23.51 -0.90
CA GLN A 291 -13.73 23.34 -0.06
C GLN A 291 -15.05 23.25 -0.86
N ARG A 292 -15.11 23.85 -2.05
CA ARG A 292 -16.30 23.86 -2.91
C ARG A 292 -16.32 22.72 -3.93
N THR A 293 -15.17 22.13 -4.23
CA THR A 293 -14.99 21.22 -5.38
C THR A 293 -14.60 19.80 -4.99
N VAL A 294 -14.09 19.56 -3.78
CA VAL A 294 -13.77 18.20 -3.33
C VAL A 294 -15.02 17.34 -3.15
N TYR A 295 -14.84 16.03 -3.27
CA TYR A 295 -15.84 15.04 -2.92
C TYR A 295 -15.27 14.10 -1.85
N TYR A 296 -15.46 14.47 -0.59
CA TYR A 296 -15.07 13.68 0.58
C TYR A 296 -16.30 13.05 1.23
N GLY A 297 -16.37 11.73 1.15
CA GLY A 297 -17.55 10.97 1.56
C GLY A 297 -17.22 9.90 2.61
N GLU A 298 -18.04 9.82 3.64
CA GLU A 298 -18.10 8.70 4.58
C GLU A 298 -19.49 8.05 4.49
N HIS A 299 -19.54 6.73 4.34
CA HIS A 299 -20.79 5.95 4.22
C HIS A 299 -20.76 4.79 5.20
N ARG A 300 -21.64 4.80 6.21
CA ARG A 300 -21.74 3.73 7.20
C ARG A 300 -20.39 3.33 7.82
N CYS A 301 -19.46 4.28 7.96
CA CYS A 301 -18.23 4.08 8.71
C CYS A 301 -18.55 3.92 10.20
N TYR A 302 -17.75 3.15 10.91
CA TYR A 302 -18.03 2.81 12.31
C TYR A 302 -16.74 2.73 13.14
N GLY A 303 -16.90 2.61 14.45
CA GLY A 303 -15.79 2.66 15.39
C GLY A 303 -15.56 4.05 15.97
N PRO A 304 -14.65 4.18 16.95
CA PRO A 304 -14.54 5.39 17.75
C PRO A 304 -13.96 6.61 17.01
N GLY A 305 -13.33 6.43 15.85
CA GLY A 305 -12.88 7.52 14.96
C GLY A 305 -13.91 7.95 13.91
N ALA A 306 -15.01 7.21 13.76
CA ALA A 306 -16.05 7.48 12.77
C ALA A 306 -17.08 8.52 13.21
N ASN A 307 -16.95 9.10 14.42
CA ASN A 307 -17.84 10.17 14.85
C ASN A 307 -17.66 11.39 13.94
N HIS A 308 -18.70 11.72 13.18
CA HIS A 308 -18.67 12.76 12.17
C HIS A 308 -19.15 14.14 12.67
N SER A 309 -19.52 14.29 13.95
CA SER A 309 -20.15 15.52 14.47
C SER A 309 -19.24 16.75 14.42
N GLN A 310 -17.93 16.56 14.29
CA GLN A 310 -16.91 17.60 14.23
C GLN A 310 -16.18 17.62 12.89
N ARG A 311 -16.67 16.88 11.88
CA ARG A 311 -16.05 16.90 10.55
C ARG A 311 -16.11 18.29 9.97
N VAL A 312 -15.13 18.59 9.14
CA VAL A 312 -15.15 19.79 8.32
C VAL A 312 -16.44 19.89 7.49
N PRO A 313 -17.00 21.10 7.30
CA PRO A 313 -18.34 21.27 6.72
C PRO A 313 -18.46 20.88 5.24
N TYR A 314 -17.33 20.70 4.53
CA TYR A 314 -17.30 20.24 3.13
C TYR A 314 -17.20 18.71 2.99
N ALA A 315 -17.07 17.96 4.10
CA ALA A 315 -17.20 16.51 4.10
C ALA A 315 -18.67 16.08 4.15
N LYS A 316 -18.99 14.92 3.56
CA LYS A 316 -20.36 14.43 3.39
C LYS A 316 -20.53 13.08 4.08
N GLN A 317 -21.62 12.95 4.85
CA GLN A 317 -22.18 11.65 5.17
C GLN A 317 -23.07 11.23 4.01
N LEU A 318 -22.66 10.19 3.27
CA LEU A 318 -23.37 9.74 2.08
C LEU A 318 -24.57 8.86 2.47
N SER A 319 -25.65 8.98 1.72
CA SER A 319 -26.71 7.98 1.67
C SER A 319 -26.27 6.72 0.90
N ASP A 320 -27.07 5.65 0.97
CA ASP A 320 -26.81 4.43 0.19
C ASP A 320 -26.77 4.68 -1.31
N VAL A 321 -27.64 5.58 -1.81
CA VAL A 321 -27.71 5.92 -3.24
C VAL A 321 -26.46 6.69 -3.68
N GLU A 322 -26.00 7.64 -2.87
CA GLU A 322 -24.79 8.42 -3.18
C GLU A 322 -23.51 7.58 -3.09
N ALA A 323 -23.47 6.61 -2.17
CA ALA A 323 -22.32 5.72 -2.00
C ALA A 323 -22.28 4.59 -3.04
N ALA A 324 -23.42 4.15 -3.57
CA ALA A 324 -23.52 3.00 -4.46
C ALA A 324 -22.48 2.96 -5.60
N PRO A 325 -22.18 4.06 -6.33
CA PRO A 325 -21.20 4.07 -7.41
C PRO A 325 -19.77 3.75 -6.99
N PHE A 326 -19.43 3.94 -5.71
CA PHE A 326 -18.08 3.77 -5.16
C PHE A 326 -17.87 2.41 -4.50
N THR A 327 -18.95 1.69 -4.16
CA THR A 327 -18.86 0.56 -3.21
C THR A 327 -18.60 -0.81 -3.84
N SER A 328 -18.42 -0.90 -5.15
CA SER A 328 -18.25 -2.17 -5.88
C SER A 328 -17.18 -2.06 -6.97
N ILE A 329 -16.75 -3.20 -7.51
CA ILE A 329 -15.78 -3.27 -8.61
C ILE A 329 -16.22 -2.51 -9.88
N LYS A 330 -17.51 -2.19 -10.04
CA LYS A 330 -17.98 -1.30 -11.09
C LYS A 330 -17.38 0.11 -11.01
N PHE A 331 -16.99 0.55 -9.81
CA PHE A 331 -16.25 1.81 -9.63
C PHE A 331 -14.96 1.84 -10.43
N ILE A 332 -14.37 0.71 -10.80
CA ILE A 332 -13.12 0.61 -11.58
C ILE A 332 -13.32 -0.16 -12.89
N ASP A 333 -14.56 -0.29 -13.34
CA ASP A 333 -14.95 -1.15 -14.47
C ASP A 333 -14.45 -2.59 -14.35
N GLY A 334 -14.33 -3.09 -13.11
CA GLY A 334 -13.67 -4.36 -12.79
C GLY A 334 -14.28 -5.57 -13.47
N ASP A 335 -15.58 -5.54 -13.79
CA ASP A 335 -16.27 -6.59 -14.57
C ASP A 335 -15.60 -6.85 -15.95
N GLN A 336 -14.81 -5.89 -16.46
CA GLN A 336 -14.15 -5.97 -17.76
C GLN A 336 -12.72 -6.53 -17.71
N TRP A 337 -12.06 -6.55 -16.55
CA TRP A 337 -10.60 -6.78 -16.51
C TRP A 337 -10.06 -7.54 -15.29
N LEU A 338 -10.81 -7.63 -14.19
CA LEU A 338 -10.33 -8.29 -12.96
C LEU A 338 -10.21 -9.80 -13.09
#